data_AF-A0AAE6ZUM6-F1
#
_entry.id   AF-A0AAE6ZUM6-F1
#
_cell.length_a   1.000
_cell.length_b   1.000
_cell.length_c   1.000
_cell.angle_alpha   90.00
_cell.angle_beta   90.00
_cell.angle_gamma   90.00
#
_symmetry.space_group_name_H-M   'P 1'
#
loop_
_entity.id
_entity.type
_entity.pdbx_description
1 polymer ?
#
loop_
_entity_poly.entity_id
_entity_poly.type
_entity_poly.pdbx_seq_one_letter_code
_entity_poly.pdbx_strand_id
1 'polypeptide(L)'
;MRAMLRILPYIAAVLLVAAVLFGVYHHGVTVTDEKWQSEWNSRDTHDAAARALNEAAERTKEQAYQQSINKAVQDGQRIIDQATADAAAARTSADSLRGAADALANRLAASEASGDSCTAAAGQATAHFAMVLADVFKRADERAGELAAIADQARARGAACEMAYDGVANGSISAGP
;
A
#
# COMPACT_ATOMS: atom_id res chain seq x y z
N MET A 1 35.85 -27.72 87.30
CA MET A 1 34.41 -28.05 87.15
C MET A 1 33.46 -26.94 87.66
N ARG A 2 33.59 -26.43 88.89
CA ARG A 2 32.70 -25.38 89.45
C ARG A 2 32.66 -24.04 88.68
N ALA A 3 33.79 -23.58 88.11
CA ALA A 3 33.83 -22.34 87.33
C ALA A 3 33.09 -22.48 85.98
N MET A 4 33.20 -23.64 85.34
CA MET A 4 32.51 -23.94 84.07
C MET A 4 30.99 -24.01 84.25
N LEU A 5 30.51 -24.54 85.38
CA LEU A 5 29.08 -24.55 85.73
C LEU A 5 28.48 -23.16 85.96
N ARG A 6 29.30 -22.17 86.39
CA ARG A 6 28.85 -20.79 86.63
C ARG A 6 28.71 -19.96 85.35
N ILE A 7 29.44 -20.32 84.28
CA ILE A 7 29.44 -19.59 83.00
C ILE A 7 28.36 -20.12 82.04
N LEU A 8 27.97 -21.39 82.20
CA LEU A 8 26.93 -22.05 81.42
C LEU A 8 25.62 -21.25 81.25
N PRO A 9 25.03 -20.63 82.30
CA PRO A 9 23.79 -19.85 82.13
C PRO A 9 23.96 -18.60 81.27
N TYR A 10 25.13 -17.96 81.28
CA TYR A 10 25.41 -16.80 80.44
C TYR A 10 25.59 -17.20 78.97
N ILE A 11 26.29 -18.31 78.70
CA ILE A 11 26.39 -18.85 77.34
C ILE A 11 25.00 -19.23 76.81
N ALA A 12 24.18 -19.90 77.64
CA ALA A 12 22.81 -20.23 77.26
C ALA A 12 21.97 -18.97 76.97
N ALA A 13 22.09 -17.93 77.78
CA ALA A 13 21.41 -16.65 77.55
C ALA A 13 21.83 -15.98 76.24
N VAL A 14 23.14 -15.95 75.94
CA VAL A 14 23.64 -15.38 74.67
C VAL A 14 23.15 -16.18 73.46
N LEU A 15 23.18 -17.51 73.53
CA LEU A 15 22.67 -18.37 72.46
C LEU A 15 21.17 -18.18 72.24
N LEU A 16 20.39 -18.01 73.31
CA LEU A 16 18.97 -17.70 73.20
C LEU A 16 18.73 -16.35 72.51
N VAL A 17 19.47 -15.30 72.91
CA VAL A 17 19.36 -13.99 72.26
C VAL A 17 19.73 -14.08 70.79
N ALA A 18 20.83 -14.77 70.45
CA ALA A 18 21.24 -14.97 69.06
C ALA A 18 20.17 -15.72 68.25
N ALA A 19 19.57 -16.77 68.81
CA ALA A 19 18.50 -17.53 68.15
C ALA A 19 17.24 -16.67 67.92
N VAL A 20 16.85 -15.83 68.89
CA VAL A 20 15.72 -14.91 68.72
C VAL A 20 16.02 -13.87 67.64
N LEU A 21 17.20 -13.24 67.66
CA LEU A 21 17.59 -12.27 66.64
C LEU A 21 17.64 -12.89 65.24
N PHE A 22 18.17 -14.11 65.13
CA PHE A 22 18.19 -14.85 63.88
C PHE A 22 16.77 -15.16 63.39
N GLY A 23 15.88 -15.62 64.27
CA GLY A 23 14.48 -15.88 63.94
C GLY A 23 13.73 -14.63 63.48
N VAL A 24 13.89 -13.50 64.18
CA VAL A 24 13.28 -12.22 63.80
C VAL A 24 13.80 -11.71 62.47
N TYR A 25 15.12 -11.80 62.24
CA TYR A 25 15.72 -11.39 60.96
C TYR A 25 15.20 -12.24 59.79
N HIS A 26 15.23 -13.57 59.92
CA HIS A 26 14.73 -14.46 58.87
C HIS A 26 13.24 -14.26 58.60
N HIS A 27 12.44 -14.13 59.66
CA HIS A 27 11.02 -13.85 59.50
C HIS A 27 10.78 -12.52 58.78
N GLY A 28 11.53 -11.47 59.16
CA GLY A 28 11.49 -10.17 58.49
C GLY A 28 11.81 -10.28 56.99
N VAL A 29 12.92 -10.93 56.64
CA VAL A 29 13.34 -11.12 55.24
C VAL A 29 12.30 -11.90 54.45
N THR A 30 11.80 -13.02 54.98
CA THR A 30 10.78 -13.85 54.31
C THR A 30 9.50 -13.07 54.07
N VAL A 31 8.99 -12.34 55.06
CA VAL A 31 7.76 -11.53 54.91
C VAL A 31 7.95 -10.40 53.90
N THR A 32 9.12 -9.74 53.90
CA THR A 32 9.40 -8.68 52.93
C THR A 32 9.57 -9.22 51.52
N ASP A 33 10.23 -10.37 51.36
CA ASP A 33 10.43 -11.02 50.06
C ASP A 33 9.10 -11.50 49.48
N GLU A 34 8.26 -12.16 50.27
CA GLU A 34 6.93 -12.59 49.84
C GLU A 34 6.06 -11.40 49.41
N LYS A 35 6.09 -10.31 50.18
CA LYS A 35 5.37 -9.09 49.83
C LYS A 35 5.87 -8.51 48.50
N TRP A 36 7.18 -8.31 48.35
CA TRP A 36 7.72 -7.73 47.12
C TRP A 36 7.53 -8.65 45.91
N GLN A 37 7.66 -9.96 46.08
CA GLN A 37 7.40 -10.93 45.03
C GLN A 37 5.95 -10.85 44.56
N SER A 38 4.99 -10.70 45.48
CA SER A 38 3.57 -10.52 45.13
C SER A 38 3.34 -9.23 44.34
N GLU A 39 3.91 -8.11 44.79
CA GLU A 39 3.79 -6.81 44.10
C GLU A 39 4.42 -6.86 42.70
N TRP A 40 5.60 -7.47 42.55
CA TRP A 40 6.25 -7.65 41.25
C TRP A 40 5.46 -8.58 40.33
N ASN A 41 4.98 -9.72 40.82
CA ASN A 41 4.17 -10.63 40.01
C ASN A 41 2.87 -9.96 39.53
N SER A 42 2.23 -9.16 40.39
CA SER A 42 1.05 -8.37 40.01
C SER A 42 1.42 -7.36 38.92
N ARG A 43 2.49 -6.58 39.11
CA ARG A 43 2.95 -5.60 38.13
C ARG A 43 3.32 -6.26 36.79
N ASP A 44 4.09 -7.34 36.81
CA ASP A 44 4.50 -8.05 35.59
C ASP A 44 3.28 -8.59 34.83
N THR A 45 2.26 -9.04 35.54
CA THR A 45 0.98 -9.46 34.93
C THR A 45 0.26 -8.27 34.27
N HIS A 46 0.19 -7.13 34.96
CA HIS A 46 -0.42 -5.91 34.41
C HIS A 46 0.36 -5.38 33.21
N ASP A 47 1.69 -5.37 33.28
CA ASP A 47 2.57 -4.92 32.20
C ASP A 47 2.50 -5.86 31.00
N ALA A 48 2.43 -7.17 31.22
CA ALA A 48 2.22 -8.15 30.15
C ALA A 48 0.86 -7.97 29.46
N ALA A 49 -0.21 -7.74 30.24
CA ALA A 49 -1.54 -7.48 29.70
C ALA A 49 -1.58 -6.16 28.92
N ALA A 50 -1.00 -5.08 29.46
CA ALA A 50 -0.91 -3.79 28.79
C ALA A 50 -0.09 -3.88 27.50
N ARG A 51 1.03 -4.60 27.51
CA ARG A 51 1.84 -4.88 26.32
C ARG A 51 1.03 -5.63 25.27
N ALA A 52 0.35 -6.70 25.64
CA ALA A 52 -0.44 -7.50 24.70
C ALA A 52 -1.58 -6.67 24.07
N LEU A 53 -2.26 -5.83 24.86
CA LEU A 53 -3.31 -4.93 24.36
C LEU A 53 -2.75 -3.88 23.39
N ASN A 54 -1.63 -3.24 23.75
CA ASN A 54 -0.99 -2.25 22.89
C ASN A 54 -0.48 -2.88 21.60
N GLU A 55 0.18 -4.04 21.67
CA GLU A 55 0.64 -4.77 20.49
C GLU A 55 -0.54 -5.17 19.59
N ALA A 56 -1.65 -5.68 20.16
CA ALA A 56 -2.84 -6.02 19.38
C ALA A 56 -3.46 -4.79 18.70
N ALA A 57 -3.53 -3.66 19.40
CA ALA A 57 -4.03 -2.40 18.84
C ALA A 57 -3.15 -1.91 17.68
N GLU A 58 -1.83 -1.87 17.85
CA GLU A 58 -0.90 -1.46 16.79
C GLU A 58 -0.88 -2.44 15.61
N ARG A 59 -0.97 -3.75 15.86
CA ARG A 59 -1.13 -4.76 14.79
C ARG A 59 -2.40 -4.57 13.99
N THR A 60 -3.50 -4.16 14.63
CA THR A 60 -4.77 -3.89 13.95
C THR A 60 -4.64 -2.68 13.02
N LYS A 61 -3.98 -1.61 13.47
CA LYS A 61 -3.67 -0.43 12.63
C LYS A 61 -2.79 -0.81 11.43
N GLU A 62 -1.72 -1.57 11.66
CA GLU A 62 -0.83 -2.03 10.59
C GLU A 62 -1.60 -2.88 9.57
N GLN A 63 -2.44 -3.82 10.02
CA GLN A 63 -3.26 -4.64 9.12
C GLN A 63 -4.24 -3.80 8.31
N ALA A 64 -4.85 -2.78 8.90
CA ALA A 64 -5.74 -1.86 8.19
C ALA A 64 -4.99 -1.10 7.08
N TYR A 65 -3.79 -0.60 7.36
CA TYR A 65 -2.96 0.07 6.35
C TYR A 65 -2.56 -0.89 5.22
N GLN A 66 -2.12 -2.10 5.55
CA GLN A 66 -1.75 -3.10 4.54
C GLN A 66 -2.93 -3.47 3.65
N GLN A 67 -4.12 -3.68 4.22
CA GLN A 67 -5.34 -3.96 3.44
C GLN A 67 -5.69 -2.80 2.51
N SER A 68 -5.56 -1.57 2.99
CA SER A 68 -5.86 -0.39 2.20
C SER A 68 -4.88 -0.22 1.04
N ILE A 69 -3.57 -0.40 1.28
CA ILE A 69 -2.55 -0.37 0.23
C ILE A 69 -2.79 -1.49 -0.79
N ASN A 70 -3.08 -2.71 -0.34
CA ASN A 70 -3.38 -3.83 -1.25
C ASN A 70 -4.61 -3.53 -2.13
N LYS A 71 -5.64 -2.89 -1.57
CA LYS A 71 -6.80 -2.45 -2.34
C LYS A 71 -6.43 -1.36 -3.36
N ALA A 72 -5.67 -0.35 -2.96
CA ALA A 72 -5.21 0.70 -3.87
C ALA A 72 -4.39 0.13 -5.04
N VAL A 73 -3.55 -0.88 -4.78
CA VAL A 73 -2.80 -1.59 -5.83
C VAL A 73 -3.73 -2.35 -6.78
N GLN A 74 -4.70 -3.10 -6.25
CA GLN A 74 -5.66 -3.85 -7.09
C GLN A 74 -6.55 -2.91 -7.92
N ASP A 75 -7.05 -1.84 -7.31
CA ASP A 75 -7.87 -0.84 -7.99
C ASP A 75 -7.06 -0.09 -9.06
N GLY A 76 -5.80 0.25 -8.75
CA GLY A 76 -4.87 0.84 -9.71
C GLY A 76 -4.58 -0.07 -10.90
N GLN A 77 -4.36 -1.37 -10.65
CA GLN A 77 -4.16 -2.35 -11.73
C GLN A 77 -5.39 -2.45 -12.63
N ARG A 78 -6.60 -2.44 -12.06
CA ARG A 78 -7.85 -2.47 -12.84
C ARG A 78 -8.00 -1.27 -13.76
N ILE A 79 -7.62 -0.08 -13.29
CA ILE A 79 -7.62 1.16 -14.10
C ILE A 79 -6.64 1.01 -15.27
N ILE A 80 -5.45 0.47 -15.02
CA ILE A 80 -4.44 0.22 -16.07
C ILE A 80 -4.96 -0.79 -17.10
N ASP A 81 -5.55 -1.90 -16.65
CA ASP A 81 -6.07 -2.94 -17.52
C ASP A 81 -7.21 -2.40 -18.40
N GLN A 82 -8.12 -1.62 -17.81
CA GLN A 82 -9.20 -0.97 -18.54
C GLN A 82 -8.68 0.03 -19.58
N ALA A 83 -7.76 0.92 -19.19
CA ALA A 83 -7.16 1.87 -20.13
C ALA A 83 -6.42 1.15 -21.27
N THR A 84 -5.76 0.03 -20.98
CA THR A 84 -5.08 -0.80 -21.98
C THR A 84 -6.07 -1.43 -22.96
N ALA A 85 -7.20 -1.93 -22.47
CA ALA A 85 -8.26 -2.50 -23.29
C ALA A 85 -8.93 -1.42 -24.17
N ASP A 86 -9.23 -0.26 -23.60
CA ASP A 86 -9.81 0.87 -24.32
C ASP A 86 -8.86 1.38 -25.42
N ALA A 87 -7.57 1.49 -25.13
CA ALA A 87 -6.55 1.84 -26.12
C ALA A 87 -6.44 0.81 -27.25
N ALA A 88 -6.56 -0.49 -26.95
CA ALA A 88 -6.55 -1.55 -27.97
C ALA A 88 -7.79 -1.49 -28.88
N ALA A 89 -8.97 -1.23 -28.30
CA ALA A 89 -10.21 -1.04 -29.05
C ALA A 89 -10.15 0.22 -29.95
N ALA A 90 -9.57 1.32 -29.43
CA ALA A 90 -9.36 2.54 -30.20
C ALA A 90 -8.40 2.32 -31.38
N ARG A 91 -7.27 1.63 -31.17
CA ARG A 91 -6.32 1.26 -32.24
C ARG A 91 -6.99 0.43 -33.33
N THR A 92 -7.82 -0.54 -32.96
CA THR A 92 -8.55 -1.38 -33.92
C THR A 92 -9.50 -0.54 -34.78
N SER A 93 -10.21 0.41 -34.16
CA SER A 93 -11.09 1.35 -34.87
C SER A 93 -10.30 2.28 -35.80
N ALA A 94 -9.16 2.79 -35.33
CA ALA A 94 -8.28 3.66 -36.10
C ALA A 94 -7.70 2.95 -37.33
N ASP A 95 -7.23 1.72 -37.18
CA ASP A 95 -6.68 0.93 -38.30
C ASP A 95 -7.75 0.61 -39.34
N SER A 96 -8.97 0.28 -38.91
CA SER A 96 -10.13 0.11 -39.81
C SER A 96 -10.44 1.40 -40.59
N LEU A 97 -10.43 2.54 -39.90
CA LEU A 97 -10.73 3.84 -40.51
C LEU A 97 -9.63 4.27 -41.51
N ARG A 98 -8.35 4.06 -41.18
CA ARG A 98 -7.23 4.30 -42.10
C ARG A 98 -7.33 3.41 -43.34
N GLY A 99 -7.64 2.13 -43.16
CA GLY A 99 -7.86 1.22 -44.29
C GLY A 99 -9.03 1.65 -45.19
N ALA A 100 -10.12 2.14 -44.61
CA ALA A 100 -11.25 2.69 -45.36
C ALA A 100 -10.88 3.97 -46.12
N ALA A 101 -10.09 4.87 -45.50
CA ALA A 101 -9.60 6.08 -46.13
C ALA A 101 -8.66 5.78 -47.31
N ASP A 102 -7.73 4.84 -47.14
CA ASP A 102 -6.83 4.38 -48.22
C ASP A 102 -7.62 3.75 -49.37
N ALA A 103 -8.61 2.92 -49.06
CA ALA A 103 -9.48 2.31 -50.08
C ALA A 103 -10.28 3.36 -50.86
N LEU A 104 -10.77 4.41 -50.19
CA LEU A 104 -11.49 5.51 -50.84
C LEU A 104 -10.55 6.35 -51.72
N ALA A 105 -9.37 6.72 -51.21
CA ALA A 105 -8.37 7.46 -51.97
C ALA A 105 -7.93 6.70 -53.23
N ASN A 106 -7.69 5.39 -53.11
CA ASN A 106 -7.34 4.52 -54.23
C ASN A 106 -8.48 4.42 -55.26
N ARG A 107 -9.73 4.33 -54.81
CA ARG A 107 -10.90 4.33 -55.71
C ARG A 107 -11.04 5.64 -56.48
N LEU A 108 -10.87 6.78 -55.82
CA LEU A 108 -10.88 8.08 -56.50
C LEU A 108 -9.74 8.18 -57.51
N ALA A 109 -8.52 7.77 -57.16
CA ALA A 109 -7.39 7.78 -58.08
C ALA A 109 -7.65 6.91 -59.32
N ALA A 110 -8.25 5.73 -59.13
CA ALA A 110 -8.61 4.82 -60.23
C ALA A 110 -9.73 5.39 -61.12
N SER A 111 -10.76 6.04 -60.55
CA SER A 111 -11.84 6.62 -61.33
C SER A 111 -11.36 7.82 -62.18
N GLU A 112 -10.53 8.68 -61.60
CA GLU A 112 -10.00 9.86 -62.31
C GLU A 112 -9.00 9.48 -63.41
N ALA A 113 -8.29 8.36 -63.27
CA ALA A 113 -7.42 7.82 -64.33
C ALA A 113 -8.19 7.32 -65.57
N SER A 114 -9.49 7.08 -65.46
CA SER A 114 -10.35 6.59 -66.55
C SER A 114 -11.17 7.68 -67.27
N GLY A 115 -11.03 8.95 -66.86
CA GLY A 115 -11.81 10.08 -67.40
C GLY A 115 -11.28 10.67 -68.71
N ASP A 116 -12.15 11.36 -69.46
CA ASP A 116 -11.84 12.04 -70.72
C ASP A 116 -10.71 13.09 -70.59
N SER A 117 -9.93 13.26 -71.65
CA SER A 117 -8.75 14.16 -71.66
C SER A 117 -9.03 15.62 -71.25
N CYS A 118 -10.27 16.10 -71.44
CA CYS A 118 -10.68 17.46 -71.07
C CYS A 118 -10.84 17.69 -69.56
N THR A 119 -11.04 16.64 -68.75
CA THR A 119 -11.22 16.74 -67.28
C THR A 119 -10.08 16.09 -66.49
N ALA A 120 -9.17 15.38 -67.14
CA ALA A 120 -8.07 14.63 -66.52
C ALA A 120 -7.22 15.45 -65.52
N ALA A 121 -6.93 16.72 -65.81
CA ALA A 121 -6.16 17.59 -64.91
C ALA A 121 -6.92 17.95 -63.61
N ALA A 122 -8.23 18.18 -63.72
CA ALA A 122 -9.09 18.41 -62.55
C ALA A 122 -9.25 17.12 -61.73
N GLY A 123 -9.33 15.97 -62.40
CA GLY A 123 -9.38 14.66 -61.76
C GLY A 123 -8.12 14.31 -60.97
N GLN A 124 -6.94 14.57 -61.55
CA GLN A 124 -5.66 14.41 -60.86
C GLN A 124 -5.56 15.30 -59.61
N ALA A 125 -6.04 16.54 -59.67
CA ALA A 125 -6.05 17.44 -58.51
C ALA A 125 -6.94 16.90 -57.38
N THR A 126 -8.12 16.36 -57.71
CA THR A 126 -9.04 15.75 -56.74
C THR A 126 -8.43 14.51 -56.08
N ALA A 127 -7.82 13.60 -56.86
CA ALA A 127 -7.15 12.42 -56.34
C ALA A 127 -5.98 12.78 -55.40
N HIS A 128 -5.18 13.79 -55.78
CA HIS A 128 -4.09 14.29 -54.94
C HIS A 128 -4.60 14.89 -53.63
N PHE A 129 -5.68 15.68 -53.68
CA PHE A 129 -6.31 16.23 -52.47
C PHE A 129 -6.81 15.11 -51.54
N ALA A 130 -7.44 14.07 -52.08
CA ALA A 130 -7.91 12.92 -51.30
C ALA A 130 -6.75 12.18 -50.61
N MET A 131 -5.62 11.98 -51.29
CA MET A 131 -4.42 11.39 -50.70
C MET A 131 -3.82 12.25 -49.58
N VAL A 132 -3.73 13.56 -49.77
CA VAL A 132 -3.24 14.48 -48.74
C VAL A 132 -4.16 14.49 -47.53
N LEU A 133 -5.48 14.49 -47.72
CA LEU A 133 -6.43 14.42 -46.62
C LEU A 133 -6.29 13.12 -45.83
N ALA A 134 -6.08 11.99 -46.51
CA ALA A 134 -5.82 10.70 -45.85
C ALA A 134 -4.52 10.72 -45.02
N ASP A 135 -3.42 11.29 -45.56
CA ASP A 135 -2.15 11.42 -44.81
C ASP A 135 -2.28 12.35 -43.60
N VAL A 136 -2.95 13.50 -43.76
CA VAL A 136 -3.19 14.44 -42.65
C VAL A 136 -4.05 13.79 -41.57
N PHE A 137 -5.11 13.06 -41.96
CA PHE A 137 -5.96 12.35 -41.01
C PHE A 137 -5.18 11.29 -40.25
N LYS A 138 -4.33 10.51 -40.94
CA LYS A 138 -3.47 9.49 -40.31
C LYS A 138 -2.53 10.10 -39.28
N ARG A 139 -1.82 11.18 -39.63
CA ARG A 139 -0.90 11.87 -38.70
C ARG A 139 -1.63 12.48 -37.50
N ALA A 140 -2.81 13.05 -37.73
CA ALA A 140 -3.63 13.63 -36.67
C ALA A 140 -4.08 12.54 -35.67
N ASP A 141 -4.52 11.40 -36.19
CA ASP A 141 -4.95 10.25 -35.39
C ASP A 141 -3.78 9.59 -34.64
N GLU A 142 -2.60 9.43 -35.28
CA GLU A 142 -1.37 8.99 -34.61
C GLU A 142 -1.02 9.90 -33.44
N ARG A 143 -1.05 11.21 -33.64
CA ARG A 143 -0.76 12.19 -32.60
C ARG A 143 -1.80 12.17 -31.47
N ALA A 144 -3.08 12.01 -31.81
CA ALA A 144 -4.15 11.88 -30.82
C ALA A 144 -3.94 10.62 -29.95
N GLY A 145 -3.50 9.51 -30.56
CA GLY A 145 -3.18 8.26 -29.85
C GLY A 145 -2.01 8.40 -28.88
N GLU A 146 -0.94 9.11 -29.26
CA GLU A 146 0.18 9.40 -28.36
C GLU A 146 -0.25 10.23 -27.14
N LEU A 147 -1.06 11.27 -27.37
CA LEU A 147 -1.57 12.12 -26.31
C LEU A 147 -2.51 11.36 -25.37
N ALA A 148 -3.37 10.50 -25.91
CA ALA A 148 -4.24 9.63 -25.13
C ALA A 148 -3.40 8.69 -24.23
N ALA A 149 -2.36 8.06 -24.77
CA ALA A 149 -1.49 7.18 -23.99
C ALA A 149 -0.81 7.88 -22.81
N ILE A 150 -0.34 9.13 -23.02
CA ILE A 150 0.25 9.94 -21.96
C ILE A 150 -0.82 10.30 -20.91
N ALA A 151 -2.01 10.71 -21.34
CA ALA A 151 -3.10 11.08 -20.46
C ALA A 151 -3.57 9.89 -19.60
N ASP A 152 -3.73 8.71 -20.20
CA ASP A 152 -4.11 7.48 -19.51
C ASP A 152 -3.05 7.06 -18.50
N GLN A 153 -1.76 7.15 -18.85
CA GLN A 153 -0.68 6.85 -17.92
C GLN A 153 -0.64 7.85 -16.75
N ALA A 154 -0.83 9.14 -17.02
CA ALA A 154 -0.89 10.16 -15.99
C ALA A 154 -2.07 9.94 -15.05
N ARG A 155 -3.26 9.65 -15.59
CA ARG A 155 -4.47 9.34 -14.82
C ARG A 155 -4.27 8.09 -13.97
N ALA A 156 -3.73 7.00 -14.52
CA ALA A 156 -3.50 5.77 -13.78
C ALA A 156 -2.56 5.99 -12.58
N ARG A 157 -1.46 6.74 -12.78
CA ARG A 157 -0.53 7.10 -11.69
C ARG A 157 -1.17 8.02 -10.67
N GLY A 158 -1.94 9.01 -11.11
CA GLY A 158 -2.66 9.95 -10.24
C GLY A 158 -3.68 9.24 -9.36
N ALA A 159 -4.54 8.41 -9.95
CA ALA A 159 -5.54 7.64 -9.22
C ALA A 159 -4.89 6.69 -8.20
N ALA A 160 -3.79 6.03 -8.54
CA ALA A 160 -3.05 5.19 -7.60
C ALA A 160 -2.50 6.00 -6.40
N CYS A 161 -1.99 7.21 -6.63
CA CYS A 161 -1.50 8.08 -5.57
C CYS A 161 -2.64 8.55 -4.65
N GLU A 162 -3.76 8.98 -5.22
CA GLU A 162 -4.95 9.41 -4.47
C GLU A 162 -5.51 8.27 -3.62
N MET A 163 -5.69 7.07 -4.18
CA MET A 163 -6.19 5.92 -3.44
C MET A 163 -5.25 5.49 -2.32
N ALA A 164 -3.93 5.53 -2.54
CA ALA A 164 -2.96 5.23 -1.49
C ALA A 164 -3.01 6.28 -0.38
N TYR A 165 -3.13 7.56 -0.72
CA TYR A 165 -3.27 8.64 0.24
C TYR A 165 -4.56 8.50 1.05
N ASP A 166 -5.71 8.33 0.40
CA ASP A 166 -7.00 8.14 1.06
C ASP A 166 -6.99 6.92 1.97
N GLY A 167 -6.25 5.88 1.58
CA GLY A 167 -6.06 4.68 2.37
C GLY A 167 -5.33 4.92 3.69
N VAL A 168 -4.22 5.65 3.64
CA VAL A 168 -3.45 6.04 4.82
C VAL A 168 -4.20 7.08 5.65
N ALA A 169 -4.79 8.08 5.00
CA ALA A 169 -5.52 9.16 5.67
C ALA A 169 -6.74 8.61 6.42
N ASN A 170 -7.57 7.79 5.79
CA ASN A 170 -8.76 7.23 6.45
C ASN A 170 -8.40 6.17 7.52
N GLY A 171 -7.32 5.39 7.30
CA GLY A 171 -6.78 4.50 8.34
C GLY A 171 -6.20 5.25 9.54
N SER A 172 -5.67 6.46 9.33
CA SER A 172 -5.18 7.32 10.42
C SER A 172 -6.32 8.03 11.17
N ILE A 173 -7.44 8.32 10.49
CA ILE A 173 -8.64 8.92 11.09
C ILE A 173 -9.41 7.89 11.93
N SER A 174 -9.44 6.61 11.56
CA SER A 174 -10.05 5.54 12.36
C SER A 174 -9.18 5.04 13.53
N ALA A 175 -7.92 5.48 13.59
CA ALA A 175 -6.97 5.16 14.66
C ALA A 175 -6.93 6.21 15.78
N GLY A 176 -7.78 7.23 15.74
CA GLY A 176 -8.00 8.18 16.85
C GLY A 176 -8.92 7.57 17.93
N PRO A 177 -8.72 7.93 19.22
CA PRO A 177 -9.56 7.47 20.32
C PRO A 177 -11.04 7.91 20.17
#